data_AF-A0A5C8BQ61-F1
#
_entry.id   AF-A0A5C8BQ61-F1
#
_cell.length_a   1.000
_cell.length_b   1.000
_cell.length_c   1.000
_cell.angle_alpha   90.00
_cell.angle_beta   90.00
_cell.angle_gamma   90.00
#
_symmetry.space_group_name_H-M   'P 1'
#
loop_
_entity.id
_entity.type
_entity.pdbx_description
1 polymer ?
#
loop_
_entity_poly.entity_id
_entity_poly.type
_entity_poly.pdbx_seq_one_letter_code
_entity_poly.pdbx_strand_id
1 'polypeptide(L)'
;MYDKGYDVILEEMYKKPFNDAVVEFLETNGMQYLKVYLDAPIELVVERAKAREKEVSDDEIRRHFSEIEPYTDDFVIDTTKYSSEEAADLIIAQLQSRA
;
A
#
# COMPACT_ATOMS: atom_id res chain seq x y z
N MET A 1 -26.78 6.90 -6.65
CA MET A 1 -25.66 7.03 -5.70
C MET A 1 -25.19 5.60 -5.42
N TYR A 2 -24.03 5.21 -5.95
CA TYR A 2 -23.50 3.83 -5.86
C TYR A 2 -22.64 3.62 -4.60
N ASP A 3 -22.71 4.55 -3.66
CA ASP A 3 -22.10 4.37 -2.35
C ASP A 3 -22.97 3.40 -1.54
N LYS A 4 -22.41 2.22 -1.23
CA LYS A 4 -23.07 1.21 -0.39
C LYS A 4 -22.68 1.33 1.09
N GLY A 5 -21.86 2.34 1.45
CA GLY A 5 -21.40 2.56 2.82
C GLY A 5 -20.38 1.53 3.31
N TYR A 6 -19.66 0.87 2.40
CA TYR A 6 -18.58 -0.05 2.75
C TYR A 6 -17.23 0.64 2.61
N ASP A 7 -16.33 0.36 3.56
CA ASP A 7 -14.92 0.66 3.38
C ASP A 7 -14.34 -0.16 2.22
N VAL A 8 -13.48 0.46 1.43
CA VAL A 8 -12.85 -0.16 0.26
C VAL A 8 -11.35 -0.19 0.46
N ILE A 9 -10.76 -1.39 0.34
CA ILE A 9 -9.30 -1.57 0.32
C ILE A 9 -8.88 -1.71 -1.15
N LEU A 10 -8.02 -0.82 -1.61
CA LEU A 10 -7.38 -0.89 -2.93
C LEU A 10 -5.95 -1.40 -2.73
N GLU A 11 -5.73 -2.70 -2.95
CA GLU A 11 -4.41 -3.33 -2.84
C GLU A 11 -3.79 -3.45 -4.23
N GLU A 12 -2.87 -2.56 -4.57
CA GLU A 12 -2.08 -2.66 -5.80
C GLU A 12 -0.71 -1.97 -5.65
N MET A 13 0.29 -2.49 -6.37
CA MET A 13 1.55 -1.78 -6.56
C MET A 13 1.38 -0.72 -7.65
N TYR A 14 0.72 0.40 -7.31
CA TYR A 14 0.57 1.50 -8.25
C TYR A 14 1.89 2.24 -8.45
N LYS A 15 2.29 2.42 -9.72
CA LYS A 15 3.27 3.46 -10.05
C LYS A 15 2.69 4.82 -9.68
N LYS A 16 3.57 5.75 -9.29
CA LYS A 16 3.25 7.13 -8.90
C LYS A 16 2.13 7.81 -9.73
N PRO A 17 2.12 7.76 -11.09
CA PRO A 17 1.06 8.39 -11.88
C PRO A 17 -0.35 7.82 -11.64
N PHE A 18 -0.48 6.53 -11.35
CA PHE A 18 -1.78 5.91 -11.07
C PHE A 18 -2.27 6.28 -9.67
N ASN A 19 -1.36 6.34 -8.69
CA ASN A 19 -1.68 6.79 -7.35
C ASN A 19 -2.14 8.26 -7.37
N ASP A 20 -1.38 9.13 -8.07
CA ASP A 20 -1.72 10.55 -8.25
C ASP A 20 -3.13 10.72 -8.85
N ALA A 21 -3.49 9.93 -9.87
CA ALA A 21 -4.82 9.98 -10.49
C ALA A 21 -5.95 9.47 -9.58
N VAL A 22 -5.70 8.43 -8.78
CA VAL A 22 -6.69 7.92 -7.80
C VAL A 22 -6.90 8.94 -6.69
N VAL A 23 -5.83 9.53 -6.16
CA VAL A 23 -5.91 10.59 -5.15
C VAL A 23 -6.69 11.78 -5.66
N GLU A 24 -6.37 12.28 -6.87
CA GLU A 24 -7.11 13.39 -7.49
C GLU A 24 -8.60 13.06 -7.61
N PHE A 25 -8.94 11.84 -8.02
CA PHE A 25 -10.34 11.40 -8.11
C PHE A 25 -11.02 11.41 -6.73
N LEU A 26 -10.39 10.87 -5.69
CA LEU A 26 -10.94 10.80 -4.34
C LEU A 26 -11.17 12.21 -3.78
N GLU A 27 -10.19 13.10 -3.94
CA GLU A 27 -10.28 14.49 -3.48
C GLU A 27 -11.36 15.28 -4.22
N THR A 28 -11.42 15.15 -5.55
CA THR A 28 -12.43 15.81 -6.39
C THR A 28 -13.86 15.43 -5.98
N ASN A 29 -14.04 14.20 -5.49
CA ASN A 29 -15.33 13.69 -5.04
C ASN A 29 -15.53 13.80 -3.52
N GLY A 30 -14.63 14.47 -2.79
CA GLY A 30 -14.74 14.67 -1.34
C GLY A 30 -14.71 13.37 -0.53
N MET A 31 -14.08 12.33 -1.07
CA MET A 31 -13.98 11.02 -0.43
C MET A 31 -12.83 11.01 0.57
N GLN A 32 -13.08 10.47 1.76
CA GLN A 32 -12.03 10.26 2.75
C GLN A 32 -11.19 9.03 2.39
N TYR A 33 -9.88 9.13 2.58
CA TYR A 33 -8.96 8.03 2.29
C TYR A 33 -7.75 8.05 3.23
N LEU A 34 -7.11 6.90 3.35
CA LEU A 34 -5.82 6.73 4.02
C LEU A 34 -4.88 6.02 3.06
N LYS A 35 -3.76 6.65 2.69
CA LYS A 35 -2.68 6.01 1.96
C LYS A 35 -1.80 5.24 2.94
N VAL A 36 -1.61 3.95 2.69
CA VAL A 36 -0.77 3.07 3.49
C VAL A 36 0.34 2.54 2.59
N TYR A 37 1.58 2.73 3.00
CA TYR A 37 2.74 2.17 2.33
C TYR A 37 3.34 1.04 3.17
N LEU A 38 3.35 -0.17 2.62
CA LEU A 38 3.92 -1.35 3.28
C LEU A 38 5.40 -1.47 2.89
N ASP A 39 6.28 -1.14 3.84
CA ASP A 39 7.71 -1.13 3.61
C ASP A 39 8.38 -2.46 4.00
N ALA A 40 9.41 -2.81 3.25
CA ALA A 40 10.33 -3.91 3.54
C ALA A 40 11.64 -3.74 2.74
N PRO A 41 12.79 -4.14 3.31
CA PRO A 41 14.03 -4.25 2.54
C PRO A 41 13.87 -5.15 1.30
N ILE A 42 14.38 -4.70 0.14
CA ILE A 42 14.28 -5.41 -1.14
C ILE A 42 14.72 -6.87 -1.07
N GLU A 43 15.77 -7.19 -0.31
CA GLU A 43 16.26 -8.57 -0.18
C GLU A 43 15.20 -9.49 0.44
N LEU A 44 14.44 -9.01 1.43
CA LEU A 44 13.34 -9.77 2.02
C LEU A 44 12.15 -9.89 1.06
N VAL A 45 11.90 -8.87 0.25
CA VAL A 45 10.85 -8.93 -0.79
C VAL A 45 11.18 -10.00 -1.82
N VAL A 46 12.43 -10.06 -2.28
CA VAL A 46 12.93 -11.08 -3.21
C VAL A 46 12.83 -12.48 -2.59
N GLU A 47 13.23 -12.65 -1.32
CA GLU A 47 13.11 -13.92 -0.61
C GLU A 47 11.65 -14.38 -0.51
N ARG A 48 10.74 -13.49 -0.11
CA ARG A 48 9.29 -13.77 -0.02
C ARG A 48 8.69 -14.14 -1.37
N ALA A 49 9.16 -13.54 -2.47
CA ALA A 49 8.67 -13.84 -3.81
C ALA A 49 9.04 -15.25 -4.28
N LYS A 50 10.22 -15.76 -3.90
CA LYS A 50 10.67 -17.13 -4.24
C LYS A 50 9.81 -18.21 -3.57
N ALA A 51 9.15 -17.89 -2.47
CA ALA A 51 8.23 -18.81 -1.79
C ALA A 51 6.82 -18.87 -2.42
N ARG A 52 6.53 -18.06 -3.44
CA ARG A 52 5.22 -18.00 -4.10
C ARG A 52 5.09 -19.04 -5.21
N GLU A 53 3.86 -19.44 -5.52
CA GLU A 53 3.57 -20.41 -6.58
C GLU A 53 4.01 -19.96 -7.98
N LYS A 54 4.04 -18.64 -8.22
CA LYS A 54 4.49 -18.04 -9.47
C LYS A 54 5.84 -17.39 -9.26
N GLU A 55 6.88 -17.96 -9.87
CA GLU A 55 8.19 -17.34 -9.90
C GLU A 55 8.16 -16.06 -10.74
N VAL A 56 8.72 -15.00 -10.17
CA VAL A 56 9.04 -13.74 -10.83
C VAL A 56 10.55 -13.56 -10.69
N SER A 57 11.22 -13.13 -11.75
CA SER A 57 12.68 -12.98 -11.71
C SER A 57 13.12 -11.92 -10.69
N ASP A 58 14.25 -12.15 -10.01
CA ASP A 58 14.82 -11.20 -9.04
C ASP A 58 15.02 -9.80 -9.66
N ASP A 59 15.45 -9.72 -10.92
CA ASP A 59 15.65 -8.46 -11.66
C ASP A 59 14.33 -7.71 -11.88
N GLU A 60 13.26 -8.43 -12.19
CA GLU A 60 11.93 -7.83 -12.37
C GLU A 60 11.38 -7.30 -11.05
N ILE A 61 11.55 -8.03 -9.96
CA ILE A 61 11.16 -7.58 -8.61
C ILE A 61 11.92 -6.31 -8.22
N ARG A 62 13.25 -6.30 -8.39
CA ARG A 62 14.09 -5.14 -8.09
C ARG A 62 13.74 -3.93 -8.93
N ARG A 63 13.47 -4.13 -10.22
CA ARG A 63 13.00 -3.07 -11.12
C ARG A 63 11.69 -2.48 -10.62
N HIS A 64 10.68 -3.30 -10.34
CA HIS A 64 9.39 -2.81 -9.85
C HIS A 64 9.51 -2.12 -8.48
N PHE A 65 10.31 -2.66 -7.58
CA PHE A 65 10.57 -2.05 -6.28
C PHE A 65 11.24 -0.67 -6.41
N SER A 66 12.14 -0.48 -7.38
CA SER A 66 12.77 0.82 -7.62
C SER A 66 11.83 1.88 -8.24
N GLU A 67 10.67 1.46 -8.74
CA GLU A 67 9.67 2.37 -9.33
C GLU A 67 8.62 2.84 -8.30
N ILE A 68 8.68 2.34 -7.06
CA ILE A 68 7.76 2.69 -5.98
C ILE A 68 8.50 3.39 -4.85
N GLU A 69 7.95 4.50 -4.39
CA GLU A 69 8.43 5.24 -3.23
C GLU A 69 7.22 5.75 -2.45
N PRO A 70 7.28 5.80 -1.10
CA PRO A 70 6.23 6.41 -0.31
C PRO A 70 6.17 7.92 -0.57
N TYR A 71 4.97 8.47 -0.55
CA TYR A 71 4.78 9.92 -0.47
C TYR A 71 5.01 10.40 0.97
N THR A 72 5.35 11.68 1.12
CA THR A 72 5.64 12.30 2.43
C THR A 72 4.51 12.17 3.44
N ASP A 73 3.26 12.11 2.97
CA ASP A 73 2.04 12.04 3.78
C ASP A 73 1.48 10.62 3.95
N ASP A 74 2.16 9.61 3.39
CA ASP A 74 1.74 8.22 3.51
C ASP A 74 1.93 7.69 4.94
N PHE A 75 1.02 6.82 5.36
CA PHE A 75 1.19 6.04 6.58
C PHE A 75 2.08 4.83 6.27
N VAL A 76 3.35 4.91 6.67
CA VAL A 76 4.35 3.87 6.39
C VAL A 76 4.36 2.81 7.50
N ILE A 77 4.23 1.54 7.11
CA ILE A 77 4.28 0.39 8.02
C ILE A 77 5.44 -0.51 7.63
N ASP A 78 6.39 -0.72 8.55
CA ASP A 78 7.51 -1.63 8.38
C ASP A 78 7.07 -3.09 8.61
N THR A 79 6.89 -3.84 7.53
CA THR A 79 6.43 -5.24 7.55
C THR A 79 7.51 -6.24 7.98
N THR A 80 8.66 -5.76 8.44
CA THR A 80 9.66 -6.58 9.16
C THR A 80 9.46 -6.56 10.67
N LYS A 81 8.73 -5.56 11.18
CA LYS A 81 8.47 -5.36 12.61
C LYS A 81 7.08 -5.81 13.05
N TYR A 82 6.10 -5.68 12.16
CA TYR A 82 4.71 -5.96 12.45
C TYR A 82 4.22 -7.16 11.65
N SER A 83 3.47 -8.03 12.31
CA SER A 83 2.65 -9.05 11.65
C SER A 83 1.52 -8.40 10.86
N SER A 84 0.84 -9.18 10.00
CA SER A 84 -0.31 -8.68 9.24
C SER A 84 -1.46 -8.23 10.13
N GLU A 85 -1.67 -8.89 11.28
CA GLU A 85 -2.70 -8.51 12.26
C GLU A 85 -2.36 -7.18 12.92
N GLU A 86 -1.12 -7.02 13.40
CA GLU A 86 -0.64 -5.76 13.98
C GLU A 86 -0.66 -4.60 12.98
N ALA A 87 -0.31 -4.87 11.71
CA ALA A 87 -0.39 -3.88 10.65
C ALA A 87 -1.84 -3.42 10.39
N ALA A 88 -2.81 -4.35 10.43
CA ALA A 88 -4.22 -4.02 10.30
C ALA A 88 -4.72 -3.17 11.48
N ASP A 89 -4.32 -3.51 12.71
CA ASP A 89 -4.65 -2.73 13.91
C ASP A 89 -4.10 -1.30 13.83
N LEU A 90 -2.87 -1.14 13.33
CA LEU A 90 -2.27 0.17 13.10
C LEU A 90 -3.07 1.01 12.10
N ILE A 91 -3.55 0.40 11.02
CA ILE A 91 -4.39 1.08 10.00
C ILE A 91 -5.72 1.53 10.63
N ILE A 92 -6.37 0.66 11.40
CA ILE A 92 -7.65 0.98 12.06
C ILE A 92 -7.46 2.12 13.07
N ALA A 93 -6.42 2.06 13.90
CA ALA A 93 -6.11 3.12 14.86
C ALA A 93 -5.84 4.46 14.16
N GLN A 94 -5.14 4.43 13.02
CA GLN A 94 -4.87 5.62 12.22
C GLN A 94 -6.16 6.23 11.65
N LEU A 95 -7.09 5.42 11.15
CA LEU A 95 -8.41 5.87 10.68
C LEU A 95 -9.22 6.53 11.81
N GLN A 96 -9.25 5.92 12.99
CA GLN A 96 -9.97 6.45 14.16
C GLN A 96 -9.38 7.77 14.67
N SER A 97 -8.07 7.99 14.52
CA SER A 97 -7.42 9.24 14.93
C SER A 97 -7.74 10.45 14.02
N ARG A 98 -8.26 10.18 12.82
CA ARG A 98 -8.57 11.18 11.79
C ARG A 98 -10.07 11.53 11.72
N ALA A 99 -10.91 10.79 12.45
CA ALA A 99 -12.36 11.00 12.55
C ALA A 99 -12.69 12.07 13.61
#